data_AF-A0A397UJF5-F1
#
_entry.id   AF-A0A397UJF5-F1
#
_cell.length_a   1.000
_cell.length_b   1.000
_cell.length_c   1.000
_cell.angle_alpha   90.00
_cell.angle_beta   90.00
_cell.angle_gamma   90.00
#
_symmetry.space_group_name_H-M   'P 1'
#
loop_
_entity.id
_entity.type
_entity.pdbx_description
1 polymer ?
#
loop_
_entity_poly.entity_id
_entity_poly.type
_entity_poly.pdbx_seq_one_letter_code
_entity_poly.pdbx_strand_id
1 'polypeptide(L)'
;MDDPTFKSFGITKDLMAAGELLHRITFSNRLHNLTLFVLLKKKTKAFMASATSTFMVHHFFSRYVTKIYLHQPKTLPTSFTPTTINPYTKMTIETRSLFALPKLTTVELRHLNPMNRSYITWIVKKKYLDFCKKKGIKPPAQKKFWIDYESSKNDVEIVKKIVNVINESNRIDMI
;
A
#
# COMPACT_ATOMS: atom_id res chain seq x y z
N MET A 1 20.08 -25.87 89.06
CA MET A 1 20.61 -24.62 88.45
C MET A 1 20.86 -25.02 87.01
N ASP A 2 19.84 -24.91 86.16
CA ASP A 2 19.91 -25.41 84.79
C ASP A 2 19.88 -24.22 83.82
N ASP A 3 20.93 -24.19 83.00
CA ASP A 3 21.34 -23.15 82.06
C ASP A 3 20.51 -23.23 80.75
N PRO A 4 19.92 -22.12 80.25
CA PRO A 4 19.20 -22.10 79.00
C PRO A 4 20.11 -21.65 77.86
N THR A 5 21.02 -22.50 77.39
CA THR A 5 21.80 -22.21 76.18
C THR A 5 21.87 -23.42 75.26
N PHE A 6 21.01 -23.42 74.22
CA PHE A 6 21.30 -23.72 72.80
C PHE A 6 20.06 -24.25 72.06
N LYS A 7 19.25 -23.32 71.51
CA LYS A 7 18.27 -23.60 70.43
C LYS A 7 18.54 -22.73 69.19
N SER A 8 19.80 -22.37 68.95
CA SER A 8 20.18 -21.42 67.88
C SER A 8 20.63 -22.07 66.57
N PHE A 9 20.88 -23.38 66.52
CA PHE A 9 21.55 -24.02 65.36
C PHE A 9 20.60 -24.66 64.33
N GLY A 10 19.34 -24.91 64.68
CA GLY A 10 18.34 -25.46 63.74
C GLY A 10 17.71 -24.38 62.85
N ILE A 11 17.42 -23.21 63.43
CA ILE A 11 16.70 -22.12 62.75
C ILE A 11 17.51 -21.55 61.58
N THR A 12 18.84 -21.53 61.67
CA THR A 12 19.72 -20.96 60.63
C THR A 12 19.80 -21.84 59.38
N LYS A 13 19.75 -23.18 59.52
CA LYS A 13 19.75 -24.10 58.37
C LYS A 13 18.44 -24.05 57.60
N ASP A 14 17.31 -24.00 58.32
CA ASP A 14 15.99 -23.92 57.72
C ASP A 14 15.77 -22.56 57.02
N LEU A 15 16.29 -21.45 57.58
CA LEU A 15 16.26 -20.15 56.92
C LEU A 15 17.10 -20.12 55.63
N MET A 16 18.26 -20.78 55.64
CA MET A 16 19.15 -20.83 54.48
C MET A 16 18.54 -21.66 53.33
N ALA A 17 17.92 -22.80 53.66
CA ALA A 17 17.19 -23.63 52.69
C ALA A 17 15.95 -22.92 52.11
N ALA A 18 15.21 -22.19 52.94
CA ALA A 18 14.08 -21.37 52.49
C ALA A 18 14.52 -20.23 51.57
N GLY A 19 15.67 -19.60 51.86
CA GLY A 19 16.28 -18.57 51.01
C GLY A 19 16.68 -19.08 49.63
N GLU A 20 17.28 -20.27 49.54
CA GLU A 20 17.62 -20.89 48.26
C GLU A 20 16.38 -21.27 47.44
N LEU A 21 15.33 -21.78 48.08
CA LEU A 21 14.07 -22.10 47.42
C LEU A 21 13.38 -20.85 46.87
N LEU A 22 13.32 -19.77 47.65
CA LEU A 22 12.76 -18.49 47.21
C LEU A 22 13.56 -17.91 46.04
N HIS A 23 14.90 -17.99 46.09
CA HIS A 23 15.76 -17.53 45.00
C HIS A 23 15.55 -18.37 43.72
N ARG A 24 15.42 -19.70 43.84
CA ARG A 24 15.11 -20.59 42.70
C ARG A 24 13.73 -20.30 42.10
N ILE A 25 12.72 -20.04 42.93
CA ILE A 25 11.35 -19.71 42.48
C ILE A 25 11.32 -18.36 41.77
N THR A 26 11.96 -17.32 42.33
CA THR A 26 12.03 -15.99 41.69
C THR A 26 12.86 -16.01 40.41
N PHE A 27 13.94 -16.78 40.36
CA PHE A 27 14.75 -16.97 39.16
C PHE A 27 13.98 -17.73 38.06
N SER A 28 13.27 -18.80 38.42
CA SER A 28 12.39 -19.55 37.51
C SER A 28 11.28 -18.67 36.93
N ASN A 29 10.60 -17.88 37.77
CA ASN A 29 9.56 -16.93 37.33
C ASN A 29 10.12 -15.85 36.40
N ARG A 30 11.35 -15.36 36.64
CA ARG A 30 12.03 -14.42 35.74
C ARG A 30 12.37 -15.05 34.39
N LEU A 31 12.83 -16.30 34.37
CA LEU A 31 13.12 -17.06 33.14
C LEU A 31 11.86 -17.34 32.30
N HIS A 32 10.77 -17.75 32.94
CA HIS A 32 9.47 -17.93 32.30
C HIS A 32 8.94 -16.62 31.72
N ASN A 33 9.03 -15.51 32.48
CA ASN A 33 8.64 -14.19 31.99
C ASN A 33 9.51 -13.72 30.82
N LEU A 34 10.82 -14.01 30.84
CA LEU A 34 11.73 -13.69 29.73
C LEU A 34 11.41 -14.49 28.46
N THR A 35 11.17 -15.80 28.59
CA THR A 35 10.79 -16.65 27.45
C THR A 35 9.45 -16.25 26.86
N LEU A 36 8.46 -15.93 27.70
CA LEU A 36 7.15 -15.46 27.27
C LEU A 36 7.24 -14.08 26.59
N PHE A 37 8.10 -13.19 27.09
CA PHE A 37 8.40 -11.89 26.48
C PHE A 37 9.13 -12.03 25.13
N VAL A 38 10.09 -12.96 25.00
CA VAL A 38 10.77 -13.27 23.74
C VAL A 38 9.78 -13.86 22.73
N LEU A 39 8.89 -14.75 23.16
CA LEU A 39 7.85 -15.34 22.30
C LEU A 39 6.83 -14.29 21.84
N LEU A 40 6.38 -13.40 22.73
CA LEU A 40 5.52 -12.26 22.38
C LEU A 40 6.20 -11.35 21.35
N LYS A 41 7.47 -10.99 21.57
CA LYS A 41 8.25 -10.19 20.61
C LYS A 41 8.41 -10.89 19.26
N LYS A 42 8.59 -12.22 19.23
CA LYS A 42 8.66 -12.98 17.98
C LYS A 42 7.31 -13.01 17.25
N LYS A 43 6.20 -13.22 17.98
CA LYS A 43 4.84 -13.23 17.41
C LYS A 43 4.43 -11.86 16.87
N THR A 44 4.75 -10.76 17.57
CA THR A 44 4.46 -9.40 17.08
C THR A 44 5.29 -9.04 15.85
N LYS A 45 6.58 -9.41 15.82
CA LYS A 45 7.43 -9.26 14.62
C LYS A 45 6.87 -10.02 13.43
N ALA A 46 6.44 -11.27 13.63
CA ALA A 46 5.85 -12.08 12.56
C ALA A 46 4.54 -11.48 12.03
N PHE A 47 3.66 -10.99 12.91
CA PHE A 47 2.42 -10.32 12.52
C PHE A 47 2.69 -9.02 11.74
N MET A 48 3.61 -8.19 12.23
CA MET A 48 4.01 -6.96 11.55
C MET A 48 4.64 -7.23 10.18
N ALA A 49 5.48 -8.27 10.07
CA ALA A 49 6.06 -8.69 8.79
C ALA A 49 4.97 -9.14 7.80
N SER A 50 3.99 -9.91 8.27
CA SER A 50 2.84 -10.34 7.45
C SER A 50 2.00 -9.17 6.97
N ALA A 51 1.61 -8.27 7.88
CA ALA A 51 0.81 -7.08 7.54
C ALA A 51 1.56 -6.16 6.56
N THR A 52 2.86 -5.98 6.75
CA THR A 52 3.70 -5.18 5.84
C THR A 52 3.79 -5.82 4.46
N SER A 53 3.94 -7.14 4.37
CA SER A 53 3.95 -7.88 3.11
C SER A 53 2.63 -7.74 2.36
N THR A 54 1.49 -7.96 3.05
CA THR A 54 0.16 -7.78 2.45
C THR A 54 -0.08 -6.34 1.99
N PHE A 55 0.34 -5.35 2.78
CA PHE A 55 0.23 -3.95 2.42
C PHE A 55 1.06 -3.60 1.18
N MET A 56 2.29 -4.12 1.09
CA MET A 56 3.13 -3.93 -0.10
C MET A 56 2.45 -4.54 -1.33
N VAL A 57 2.04 -5.80 -1.28
CA VAL A 57 1.33 -6.47 -2.40
C VAL A 57 0.09 -5.66 -2.81
N HIS A 58 -0.70 -5.17 -1.85
CA HIS A 58 -1.84 -4.29 -2.12
C HIS A 58 -1.43 -3.01 -2.87
N HIS A 59 -0.36 -2.37 -2.42
CA HIS A 59 0.12 -1.11 -2.99
C HIS A 59 0.59 -1.23 -4.44
N PHE A 60 1.25 -2.34 -4.78
CA PHE A 60 1.78 -2.61 -6.12
C PHE A 60 0.68 -3.13 -7.07
N PHE A 61 -0.06 -4.17 -6.69
CA PHE A 61 -1.00 -4.83 -7.59
C PHE A 61 -2.29 -4.05 -7.81
N SER A 62 -2.80 -3.33 -6.78
CA SER A 62 -4.05 -2.57 -6.93
C SER A 62 -3.95 -1.42 -7.93
N ARG A 63 -2.74 -1.08 -8.38
CA ARG A 63 -2.48 0.05 -9.28
C ARG A 63 -2.14 -0.33 -10.71
N TYR A 64 -1.97 -1.63 -10.96
CA TYR A 64 -1.62 -2.14 -12.27
C TYR A 64 -2.83 -2.07 -13.20
N VAL A 65 -2.63 -1.44 -14.34
CA VAL A 65 -3.65 -1.24 -15.37
C VAL A 65 -3.71 -2.49 -16.23
N THR A 66 -4.90 -3.07 -16.35
CA THR A 66 -5.13 -4.24 -17.22
C THR A 66 -5.63 -3.82 -18.58
N LYS A 67 -6.54 -2.84 -18.64
CA LYS A 67 -7.18 -2.39 -19.88
C LYS A 67 -7.41 -0.89 -19.86
N ILE A 68 -7.29 -0.30 -21.03
CA ILE A 68 -7.55 1.12 -21.28
C ILE A 68 -8.66 1.21 -22.32
N TYR A 69 -9.74 1.89 -21.96
CA TYR A 69 -10.86 2.16 -22.86
C TYR A 69 -10.88 3.65 -23.19
N LEU A 70 -10.70 3.97 -24.46
CA LEU A 70 -10.81 5.34 -24.95
C LEU A 70 -12.24 5.58 -25.44
N HIS A 71 -12.96 6.50 -24.81
CA HIS A 71 -14.31 6.87 -25.23
C HIS A 71 -14.23 7.97 -26.26
N GLN A 72 -14.54 7.65 -27.52
CA GLN A 72 -14.69 8.64 -28.57
C GLN A 72 -16.14 9.15 -28.64
N PRO A 73 -16.36 10.42 -28.98
CA PRO A 73 -17.71 10.90 -29.31
C PRO A 73 -18.24 10.12 -30.52
N LYS A 74 -19.48 9.62 -30.41
CA LYS A 74 -20.12 8.57 -31.23
C LYS A 74 -20.37 8.94 -32.72
N THR A 75 -19.79 10.02 -33.23
CA THR A 75 -20.07 10.56 -34.57
C THR A 75 -18.83 10.57 -35.45
N LEU A 76 -18.26 9.41 -35.74
CA LEU A 76 -17.39 9.26 -36.91
C LEU A 76 -17.65 7.91 -37.61
N PRO A 77 -17.90 7.91 -38.93
CA PRO A 77 -18.13 6.69 -39.71
C PRO A 77 -16.88 5.80 -39.78
N THR A 78 -17.12 4.49 -39.86
CA THR A 78 -16.23 3.33 -39.67
C THR A 78 -15.04 3.21 -40.65
N SER A 79 -14.67 4.26 -41.39
CA SER A 79 -13.52 4.24 -42.32
C SER A 79 -12.32 5.07 -41.86
N PHE A 80 -12.41 5.75 -40.71
CA PHE A 80 -11.30 6.57 -40.20
C PHE A 80 -10.58 5.86 -39.04
N THR A 81 -9.26 5.76 -39.20
CA THR A 81 -8.25 5.52 -38.15
C THR A 81 -8.57 6.33 -36.89
N PRO A 82 -8.05 5.97 -35.69
CA PRO A 82 -8.35 6.69 -34.45
C PRO A 82 -7.70 8.09 -34.46
N THR A 83 -8.29 9.07 -35.14
CA THR A 83 -7.51 10.24 -35.60
C THR A 83 -7.64 11.52 -34.78
N THR A 84 -8.39 11.58 -33.68
CA THR A 84 -8.29 12.78 -32.82
C THR A 84 -8.45 12.47 -31.34
N ILE A 85 -7.37 11.96 -30.74
CA ILE A 85 -7.21 11.96 -29.28
C ILE A 85 -7.01 13.42 -28.87
N ASN A 86 -7.90 13.95 -28.04
CA ASN A 86 -7.83 15.32 -27.54
C ASN A 86 -7.76 15.36 -26.00
N PRO A 87 -7.37 16.49 -25.37
CA PRO A 87 -7.25 16.57 -23.92
C PRO A 87 -8.56 16.32 -23.15
N TYR A 88 -9.70 16.55 -23.80
CA TYR A 88 -11.04 16.37 -23.23
C TYR A 88 -11.59 14.94 -23.40
N THR A 89 -10.82 14.06 -24.06
CA THR A 89 -11.26 12.70 -24.32
C THR A 89 -11.37 11.96 -23.01
N LYS A 90 -12.51 11.28 -22.80
CA LYS A 90 -12.74 10.47 -21.60
C LYS A 90 -12.05 9.14 -21.77
N MET A 91 -11.28 8.75 -20.77
CA MET A 91 -10.58 7.48 -20.71
C MET A 91 -11.07 6.73 -19.49
N THR A 92 -11.42 5.45 -19.67
CA THR A 92 -11.69 4.54 -18.56
C THR A 92 -10.54 3.57 -18.40
N ILE A 93 -9.94 3.58 -17.22
CA ILE A 93 -8.81 2.75 -16.85
C ILE A 93 -9.34 1.61 -15.99
N GLU A 94 -9.13 0.37 -16.44
CA GLU A 94 -9.39 -0.82 -15.65
C GLU A 94 -8.14 -1.21 -14.88
N THR A 95 -8.32 -1.44 -13.59
CA THR A 95 -7.29 -1.93 -12.67
C THR A 95 -7.83 -3.13 -11.93
N ARG A 96 -6.97 -4.02 -11.45
CA ARG A 96 -7.39 -5.15 -10.63
C ARG A 96 -7.22 -4.85 -9.15
N SER A 97 -8.22 -5.22 -8.36
CA SER A 97 -8.04 -5.32 -6.91
C SER A 97 -7.21 -6.58 -6.56
N LEU A 98 -6.80 -6.70 -5.29
CA LEU A 98 -6.14 -7.92 -4.80
C LEU A 98 -6.94 -9.20 -5.04
N PHE A 99 -8.26 -9.10 -5.03
CA PHE A 99 -9.16 -10.24 -5.28
C PHE A 99 -9.50 -10.40 -6.76
N ALA A 100 -8.65 -9.88 -7.65
CA ALA A 100 -8.83 -9.84 -9.10
C ALA A 100 -10.11 -9.14 -9.59
N LEU A 101 -10.88 -8.51 -8.70
CA LEU A 101 -12.08 -7.76 -9.09
C LEU A 101 -11.68 -6.53 -9.91
N PRO A 102 -12.33 -6.29 -11.06
CA PRO A 102 -12.06 -5.13 -11.89
C PRO A 102 -12.55 -3.85 -11.18
N LYS A 103 -11.69 -2.84 -11.19
CA LYS A 103 -11.97 -1.48 -10.72
C LYS A 103 -11.81 -0.53 -11.90
N LEU A 104 -12.91 0.10 -12.28
CA LEU A 104 -12.96 1.06 -13.38
C LEU A 104 -12.83 2.47 -12.84
N THR A 105 -11.92 3.25 -13.41
CA THR A 105 -11.79 4.68 -13.13
C THR A 105 -11.89 5.47 -14.42
N THR A 106 -12.91 6.32 -14.53
CA THR A 106 -13.10 7.18 -15.69
C THR A 106 -12.59 8.58 -15.39
N VAL A 107 -11.72 9.11 -16.25
CA VAL A 107 -11.16 10.45 -16.13
C VAL A 107 -10.83 11.02 -17.50
N GLU A 108 -10.81 12.34 -17.65
CA GLU A 108 -10.39 13.00 -18.89
C GLU A 108 -8.86 13.08 -18.98
N LEU A 109 -8.32 13.00 -20.20
CA LEU A 109 -6.86 12.99 -20.42
C LEU A 109 -6.15 14.21 -19.81
N ARG A 110 -6.73 15.40 -19.93
CA ARG A 110 -6.20 16.65 -19.34
C ARG A 110 -6.06 16.61 -17.82
N HIS A 111 -6.74 15.69 -17.14
CA HIS A 111 -6.66 15.53 -15.69
C HIS A 111 -5.63 14.49 -15.26
N LEU A 112 -4.98 13.83 -16.21
CA LEU A 112 -3.89 12.89 -15.97
C LEU A 112 -2.53 13.60 -16.10
N ASN A 113 -1.53 13.02 -15.44
CA ASN A 113 -0.15 13.46 -15.49
C ASN A 113 0.78 12.23 -15.51
N PRO A 114 1.44 11.95 -16.65
CA PRO A 114 2.44 10.89 -16.73
C PRO A 114 3.75 11.37 -16.10
N MET A 115 4.14 10.81 -14.94
CA MET A 115 5.24 11.36 -14.13
C MET A 115 6.64 11.00 -14.60
N ASN A 116 6.82 9.83 -15.22
CA ASN A 116 8.15 9.27 -15.49
C ASN A 116 8.49 9.36 -16.99
N ARG A 117 9.79 9.42 -17.32
CA ARG A 117 10.28 9.39 -18.72
C ARG A 117 9.80 8.16 -19.51
N SER A 118 9.62 7.04 -18.83
CA SER A 118 9.08 5.81 -19.42
C SER A 118 7.55 5.80 -19.50
N TYR A 119 6.87 6.84 -19.00
CA TYR A 119 5.42 7.01 -18.97
C TYR A 119 4.63 5.86 -18.32
N ILE A 120 5.31 5.03 -17.52
CA ILE A 120 4.73 3.86 -16.84
C ILE A 120 3.75 4.28 -15.74
N THR A 121 3.94 5.46 -15.14
CA THR A 121 3.13 5.89 -13.99
C THR A 121 2.33 7.14 -14.32
N TRP A 122 1.00 7.01 -14.28
CA TRP A 122 0.08 8.13 -14.50
C TRP A 122 -0.61 8.49 -13.19
N ILE A 123 -0.74 9.79 -12.92
CA ILE A 123 -1.36 10.31 -11.71
C ILE A 123 -2.44 11.32 -12.05
N VAL A 124 -3.53 11.33 -11.30
CA VAL A 124 -4.56 12.36 -11.40
C VAL A 124 -4.03 13.69 -10.85
N LYS A 125 -4.11 14.76 -11.64
CA LYS A 125 -3.65 16.11 -11.27
C LYS A 125 -4.28 16.57 -9.94
N LYS A 126 -3.47 17.14 -9.06
CA LYS A 126 -3.93 17.70 -7.78
C LYS A 126 -5.00 18.80 -7.96
N LYS A 127 -4.81 19.68 -8.97
CA LYS A 127 -5.79 20.73 -9.34
C LYS A 127 -7.20 20.16 -9.57
N TYR A 128 -7.31 19.02 -10.26
CA TYR A 128 -8.60 18.35 -10.50
C TYR A 128 -9.19 17.76 -9.22
N LEU A 129 -8.37 17.13 -8.38
CA LEU A 129 -8.83 16.60 -7.10
C LEU A 129 -9.36 17.70 -6.17
N ASP A 130 -8.69 18.85 -6.14
CA ASP A 130 -9.12 20.00 -5.35
C ASP A 130 -10.39 20.64 -5.93
N PHE A 131 -10.52 20.70 -7.26
CA PHE A 131 -11.76 21.09 -7.93
C PHE A 131 -12.94 20.18 -7.56
N CYS A 132 -12.75 18.85 -7.60
CA CYS A 132 -13.78 17.89 -7.20
C CYS A 132 -14.25 18.13 -5.76
N LYS A 133 -13.30 18.31 -4.83
CA LYS A 133 -13.62 18.62 -3.43
C LYS A 133 -14.42 19.91 -3.29
N LYS A 134 -13.98 20.99 -3.95
CA LYS A 134 -14.66 22.31 -3.89
C LYS A 134 -16.07 22.27 -4.47
N LYS A 135 -16.30 21.45 -5.50
CA LYS A 135 -17.61 21.30 -6.16
C LYS A 135 -18.49 20.22 -5.53
N GLY A 136 -18.04 19.54 -4.47
CA GLY A 136 -18.78 18.41 -3.87
C GLY A 136 -18.85 17.16 -4.77
N ILE A 137 -18.04 17.10 -5.84
CA ILE A 137 -17.96 15.94 -6.72
C ILE A 137 -17.06 14.89 -6.07
N LYS A 138 -17.54 13.64 -6.02
CA LYS A 138 -16.74 12.52 -5.48
C LYS A 138 -15.47 12.34 -6.32
N PRO A 139 -14.26 12.52 -5.74
CA PRO A 139 -13.03 12.31 -6.48
C PRO A 139 -12.86 10.83 -6.85
N PRO A 140 -12.08 10.52 -7.90
CA PRO A 140 -11.79 9.13 -8.24
C PRO A 140 -11.10 8.43 -7.06
N ALA A 141 -11.58 7.22 -6.76
CA ALA A 141 -11.04 6.40 -5.66
C ALA A 141 -9.56 6.09 -5.89
N GLN A 142 -9.18 5.87 -7.15
CA GLN A 142 -7.81 5.61 -7.56
C GLN A 142 -7.21 6.83 -8.24
N LYS A 143 -6.01 7.21 -7.80
CA LYS A 143 -5.32 8.43 -8.25
C LYS A 143 -4.01 8.14 -8.97
N LYS A 144 -3.52 6.90 -8.92
CA LYS A 144 -2.24 6.47 -9.49
C LYS A 144 -2.46 5.17 -10.26
N PHE A 145 -1.89 5.11 -11.45
CA PHE A 145 -2.06 4.02 -12.42
C PHE A 145 -0.69 3.63 -12.96
N TRP A 146 -0.44 2.32 -13.05
CA TRP A 146 0.80 1.74 -13.52
C TRP A 146 0.49 1.03 -14.83
N ILE A 147 1.01 1.57 -15.92
CA ILE A 147 0.76 1.10 -17.28
C ILE A 147 1.98 0.30 -17.71
N ASP A 148 1.73 -0.94 -18.07
CA ASP A 148 2.74 -1.82 -18.62
C ASP A 148 2.76 -1.70 -20.13
N TYR A 149 3.80 -1.02 -20.60
CA TYR A 149 4.03 -0.74 -22.01
C TYR A 149 4.44 -2.00 -22.80
N GLU A 150 5.09 -2.97 -22.14
CA GLU A 150 5.57 -4.21 -22.76
C GLU A 150 4.43 -5.20 -22.98
N SER A 151 3.45 -5.22 -22.08
CA SER A 151 2.26 -6.06 -22.20
C SER A 151 1.37 -5.68 -23.40
N SER A 152 1.45 -4.43 -23.86
CA SER A 152 0.55 -3.84 -24.85
C SER A 152 1.22 -3.60 -26.20
N LYS A 153 1.96 -4.57 -26.74
CA LYS A 153 2.71 -4.44 -28.01
C LYS A 153 1.91 -3.81 -29.16
N ASN A 154 0.60 -4.07 -29.22
CA ASN A 154 -0.29 -3.51 -30.26
C ASN A 154 -0.82 -2.09 -29.95
N ASP A 155 -0.81 -1.66 -28.69
CA ASP A 155 -1.38 -0.36 -28.26
C ASP A 155 -0.31 0.69 -27.92
N VAL A 156 0.96 0.34 -28.04
CA VAL A 156 2.15 1.20 -27.87
C VAL A 156 1.96 2.58 -28.53
N GLU A 157 1.56 2.59 -29.80
CA GLU A 157 1.41 3.83 -30.57
C GLU A 157 0.29 4.71 -30.04
N ILE A 158 -0.83 4.12 -29.63
CA ILE A 158 -1.98 4.82 -29.06
C ILE A 158 -1.59 5.45 -27.73
N VAL A 159 -0.92 4.70 -26.86
CA VAL A 159 -0.45 5.19 -25.56
C VAL A 159 0.54 6.34 -25.74
N LYS A 160 1.46 6.25 -26.71
CA LYS A 160 2.35 7.37 -27.09
C LYS A 160 1.58 8.61 -27.50
N LYS A 161 0.57 8.47 -28.35
CA LYS A 161 -0.29 9.59 -28.77
C LYS A 161 -1.01 10.22 -27.57
N ILE A 162 -1.57 9.41 -26.67
CA ILE A 162 -2.22 9.88 -25.44
C ILE A 162 -1.23 10.70 -24.59
N VAL A 163 -0.04 10.16 -24.36
CA VAL A 163 1.00 10.83 -23.56
C VAL A 163 1.39 12.17 -24.18
N ASN A 164 1.56 12.24 -25.50
CA ASN A 164 1.89 13.48 -26.19
C ASN A 164 0.80 14.53 -26.00
N VAL A 165 -0.47 14.16 -26.18
CA VAL A 165 -1.64 15.05 -25.98
C VAL A 165 -1.70 15.56 -24.53
N ILE A 166 -1.43 14.69 -23.54
CA ILE A 166 -1.41 15.10 -22.14
C ILE A 166 -0.25 16.08 -21.88
N ASN A 167 0.94 15.80 -22.41
CA ASN A 167 2.11 16.65 -22.23
C ASN A 167 1.95 18.03 -22.88
N GLU A 168 1.35 18.09 -24.07
CA GLU A 168 1.02 19.36 -24.74
C GLU A 168 -0.01 20.16 -23.93
N SER A 169 -1.08 19.53 -23.47
CA SER A 169 -2.05 20.17 -22.58
C SER A 169 -1.41 20.68 -21.29
N ASN A 170 -0.47 19.93 -20.71
CA ASN A 170 0.25 20.36 -19.51
C ASN A 170 1.12 21.60 -19.75
N ARG A 171 1.73 21.72 -20.94
CA ARG A 171 2.50 22.91 -21.30
C ARG A 171 1.59 24.13 -21.42
N ILE A 172 0.41 23.97 -22.03
CA ILE A 172 -0.57 25.05 -22.16
C ILE A 172 -1.10 25.47 -20.78
N ASP A 173 -1.39 24.54 -19.88
CA ASP A 173 -1.86 24.83 -18.51
C ASP A 173 -0.80 25.55 -17.62
N MET A 174 0.45 25.62 -18.06
CA MET A 174 1.57 26.27 -17.36
C MET A 174 1.89 27.67 -17.89
N ILE A 175 1.37 28.04 -19.06
CA ILE A 175 1.42 29.39 -19.64
C ILE A 175 0.23 30.19 -19.10
#